data_AF-A0AAU1KFT3-F1
#
_entry.id   AF-A0AAU1KFT3-F1
#
_cell.length_a   1.000
_cell.length_b   1.000
_cell.length_c   1.000
_cell.angle_alpha   90.00
_cell.angle_beta   90.00
_cell.angle_gamma   90.00
#
_symmetry.space_group_name_H-M   'P 1'
#
loop_
_entity.id
_entity.type
_entity.pdbx_description
1 polymer ?
#
loop_
_entity_poly.entity_id
_entity_poly.type
_entity_poly.pdbx_seq_one_letter_code
_entity_poly.pdbx_strand_id
1 'polypeptide(L)'
;MTYWFRRAAGLRHRHYGDALETVVFGVLIVALFATYGTDAGVGVVLVAQYLIVVPLVMQRRHRKGPHCLECVREMPLNPAESAREPGRARWALRAFHSMTGTYPRFWLGAVLTLTLWVLGAGPVYAMLGMDGAAERANVFLSLALLYSLTLSWACRTHKRLEPWCPYCDDDGDGDEEEDPAGDPVGGRERPAPA
;
A
#
# COMPACT_ATOMS: atom_id res chain seq x y z
N MET A 1 -24.81 -16.14 19.55
CA MET A 1 -23.79 -17.16 19.18
C MET A 1 -23.12 -16.90 17.82
N THR A 2 -23.41 -15.79 17.16
CA THR A 2 -22.90 -15.40 15.81
C THR A 2 -21.65 -14.51 15.85
N TYR A 3 -21.36 -13.85 16.97
CA TYR A 3 -20.20 -12.96 17.14
C TYR A 3 -18.85 -13.70 17.13
N TRP A 4 -18.80 -14.90 17.73
CA TRP A 4 -17.57 -15.70 17.82
C TRP A 4 -17.16 -16.34 16.49
N PHE A 5 -18.11 -16.70 15.62
CA PHE A 5 -17.80 -17.23 14.29
C PHE A 5 -17.23 -16.16 13.33
N ARG A 6 -17.65 -14.89 13.43
CA ARG A 6 -16.99 -13.78 12.70
C ARG A 6 -15.57 -13.53 13.19
N ARG A 7 -15.32 -13.65 14.51
CA ARG A 7 -14.00 -13.46 15.11
C ARG A 7 -13.01 -14.57 14.72
N ALA A 8 -13.48 -15.81 14.58
CA ALA A 8 -12.64 -16.93 14.15
C ALA A 8 -12.33 -16.93 12.63
N ALA A 9 -13.25 -16.42 11.80
CA ALA A 9 -13.00 -16.25 10.36
C ALA A 9 -11.96 -15.16 10.05
N GLY A 10 -11.87 -14.11 10.90
CA GLY A 10 -10.89 -13.03 10.74
C GLY A 10 -9.43 -13.38 11.05
N LEU A 11 -9.17 -14.50 11.74
CA LEU A 11 -7.81 -14.93 12.13
C LEU A 11 -7.10 -15.81 11.09
N ARG A 12 -7.76 -16.12 9.96
CA ARG A 12 -7.22 -16.95 8.88
C ARG A 12 -6.80 -16.20 7.63
N HIS A 13 -6.73 -14.87 7.65
CA HIS A 13 -5.90 -14.14 6.68
C HIS A 13 -4.43 -14.25 7.08
N ARG A 14 -3.98 -15.50 7.03
CA ARG A 14 -2.61 -15.93 7.26
C ARG A 14 -1.81 -15.47 6.04
N HIS A 15 -0.79 -14.65 6.28
CA HIS A 15 0.21 -14.09 5.35
C HIS A 15 0.98 -15.12 4.48
N TYR A 16 0.48 -16.35 4.32
CA TYR A 16 1.14 -17.43 3.57
C TYR A 16 1.25 -17.13 2.08
N GLY A 17 0.32 -16.33 1.53
CA GLY A 17 0.46 -15.79 0.17
C GLY A 17 1.72 -14.93 0.02
N ASP A 18 2.13 -14.22 1.07
CA ASP A 18 3.24 -13.28 1.04
C ASP A 18 4.58 -14.00 1.03
N ALA A 19 4.72 -15.09 1.80
CA ALA A 19 5.91 -15.94 1.75
C ALA A 19 6.05 -16.64 0.39
N LEU A 20 4.94 -17.13 -0.18
CA LEU A 20 4.96 -17.79 -1.49
C LEU A 20 5.30 -16.81 -2.62
N GLU A 21 4.68 -15.62 -2.62
CA GLU A 21 4.89 -14.58 -3.62
C GLU A 21 6.32 -14.02 -3.52
N THR A 22 6.84 -13.85 -2.30
CA THR A 22 8.25 -13.51 -2.04
C THR A 22 9.21 -14.56 -2.57
N VAL A 23 8.93 -15.84 -2.30
CA VAL A 23 9.76 -16.96 -2.76
C VAL A 23 9.74 -17.07 -4.27
N VAL A 24 8.57 -17.00 -4.92
CA VAL A 24 8.44 -17.11 -6.38
C VAL A 24 9.20 -15.99 -7.08
N PHE A 25 9.06 -14.74 -6.64
CA PHE A 25 9.79 -13.64 -7.23
C PHE A 25 11.30 -13.68 -6.92
N GLY A 26 11.69 -14.04 -5.69
CA GLY A 26 13.10 -14.27 -5.35
C GLY A 26 13.74 -15.33 -6.26
N VAL A 27 13.02 -16.42 -6.52
CA VAL A 27 13.44 -17.48 -7.46
C VAL A 27 13.54 -16.96 -8.89
N LEU A 28 12.60 -16.15 -9.37
CA LEU A 28 12.65 -15.55 -10.71
C LEU A 28 13.84 -14.59 -10.88
N ILE A 29 14.14 -13.78 -9.85
CA ILE A 29 15.32 -12.91 -9.84
C ILE A 29 16.59 -13.76 -9.92
N VAL A 30 16.74 -14.76 -9.05
CA VAL A 30 17.91 -15.65 -9.05
C VAL A 30 18.05 -16.40 -10.38
N ALA A 31 16.95 -16.89 -10.96
CA ALA A 31 16.95 -17.56 -12.26
C ALA A 31 17.36 -16.62 -13.40
N LEU A 32 16.90 -15.37 -13.40
CA LEU A 32 17.29 -14.35 -14.38
C LEU A 32 18.78 -14.00 -14.28
N PHE A 33 19.28 -13.82 -13.05
CA PHE A 33 20.72 -13.64 -12.76
C PHE A 33 21.56 -14.82 -13.29
N ALA A 34 21.11 -16.06 -13.03
CA ALA A 34 21.82 -17.26 -13.43
C ALA A 34 21.78 -17.50 -14.96
N THR A 35 20.73 -17.06 -15.64
CA THR A 35 20.52 -17.33 -17.07
C THR A 35 21.20 -16.31 -17.98
N TYR A 36 21.21 -15.04 -17.61
CA TYR A 36 21.63 -13.96 -18.52
C TYR A 36 23.00 -13.35 -18.19
N GLY A 37 23.58 -13.67 -17.03
CA GLY A 37 24.77 -12.96 -16.53
C GLY A 37 24.45 -11.50 -16.21
N THR A 38 25.22 -10.86 -15.33
CA THR A 38 24.86 -9.52 -14.85
C THR A 38 25.85 -8.45 -15.24
N ASP A 39 25.36 -7.51 -16.03
CA ASP A 39 25.57 -6.11 -15.70
C ASP A 39 24.76 -5.86 -14.41
N ALA A 40 25.41 -5.50 -13.30
CA ALA A 40 24.78 -5.39 -11.98
C ALA A 40 23.49 -4.54 -11.95
N GLY A 41 23.29 -3.67 -12.94
CA GLY A 41 22.10 -2.83 -13.10
C GLY A 41 20.78 -3.60 -13.31
N VAL A 42 20.77 -4.69 -14.09
CA VAL A 42 19.51 -5.43 -14.36
C VAL A 42 19.00 -6.11 -13.08
N GLY A 43 19.91 -6.61 -12.26
CA GLY A 43 19.59 -7.20 -10.98
C GLY A 43 18.96 -6.22 -9.99
N VAL A 44 19.54 -5.02 -9.90
CA VAL A 44 19.00 -3.93 -9.06
C VAL A 44 17.60 -3.52 -9.52
N VAL A 45 17.37 -3.44 -10.82
CA VAL A 45 16.06 -3.13 -11.42
C VAL A 45 15.01 -4.15 -11.02
N LEU A 46 15.31 -5.45 -11.16
CA LEU A 46 14.36 -6.52 -10.84
C LEU A 46 14.05 -6.60 -9.34
N VAL A 47 15.06 -6.40 -8.49
CA VAL A 47 14.89 -6.33 -7.03
C VAL A 47 14.05 -5.11 -6.65
N ALA A 48 14.31 -3.94 -7.23
CA ALA A 48 13.53 -2.74 -6.98
C ALA A 48 12.07 -2.90 -7.45
N GLN A 49 11.83 -3.50 -8.62
CA GLN A 49 10.50 -3.81 -9.12
C GLN A 49 9.73 -4.74 -8.16
N TYR A 50 10.41 -5.78 -7.66
CA TYR A 50 9.86 -6.70 -6.68
C TYR A 50 9.42 -5.98 -5.39
N LEU A 51 10.27 -5.08 -4.87
CA LEU A 51 9.98 -4.30 -3.68
C LEU A 51 8.83 -3.30 -3.85
N ILE A 52 8.40 -3.01 -5.09
CA ILE A 52 7.31 -2.08 -5.39
C ILE A 52 5.99 -2.83 -5.65
N VAL A 53 6.03 -3.90 -6.46
CA VAL A 53 4.83 -4.65 -6.85
C VAL A 53 4.22 -5.39 -5.67
N VAL A 54 5.03 -6.04 -4.85
CA VAL A 54 4.53 -6.84 -3.72
C VAL A 54 3.75 -5.98 -2.71
N PRO A 55 4.27 -4.83 -2.21
CA PRO A 55 3.48 -3.97 -1.32
C PRO A 55 2.18 -3.45 -1.93
N LEU A 56 2.16 -3.17 -3.23
CA LEU A 56 0.97 -2.68 -3.95
C LEU A 56 -0.11 -3.76 -4.04
N VAL A 57 0.28 -5.01 -4.32
CA VAL A 57 -0.62 -6.17 -4.30
C VAL A 57 -1.12 -6.44 -2.88
N MET A 58 -0.24 -6.38 -1.87
CA MET A 58 -0.62 -6.52 -0.46
C MET A 58 -1.65 -5.46 -0.05
N GLN A 59 -1.45 -4.20 -0.42
CA GLN A 59 -2.39 -3.12 -0.14
C GLN A 59 -3.76 -3.32 -0.80
N ARG A 60 -3.80 -3.90 -2.01
CA ARG A 60 -5.07 -4.25 -2.67
C ARG A 60 -5.81 -5.38 -1.94
N ARG A 61 -5.10 -6.42 -1.48
CA ARG A 61 -5.70 -7.51 -0.69
C ARG A 61 -6.27 -7.00 0.64
N HIS A 62 -5.60 -6.03 1.25
CA HIS A 62 -6.03 -5.39 2.50
C HIS A 62 -7.04 -4.25 2.29
N ARG A 63 -7.72 -4.15 1.14
CA ARG A 63 -8.75 -3.13 0.89
C ARG A 63 -10.15 -3.50 1.35
N LYS A 64 -10.48 -4.78 1.40
CA LYS A 64 -11.86 -5.24 1.63
C LYS A 64 -12.06 -5.91 2.99
N GLY A 65 -11.09 -5.81 3.90
CA GLY A 65 -11.12 -6.50 5.17
C GLY A 65 -10.64 -5.61 6.32
N PRO A 66 -10.98 -5.96 7.57
CA PRO A 66 -10.51 -5.26 8.75
C PRO A 66 -8.98 -5.25 8.81
N HIS A 67 -8.41 -4.21 9.41
CA HIS A 67 -6.95 -4.10 9.58
C HIS A 67 -6.40 -5.32 10.34
N CYS A 68 -5.28 -5.88 9.87
CA CYS A 68 -4.61 -6.96 10.59
C CYS A 68 -3.95 -6.41 11.88
N LEU A 69 -3.66 -7.30 12.83
CA LEU A 69 -3.06 -6.92 14.12
C LEU A 69 -1.74 -6.15 13.96
N GLU A 70 -0.92 -6.50 12.96
CA GLU A 70 0.33 -5.79 12.71
C GLU A 70 0.09 -4.36 12.20
N CYS A 71 -0.87 -4.17 11.29
CA CYS A 71 -1.27 -2.83 10.86
C CYS A 71 -1.80 -1.99 12.02
N VAL A 72 -2.58 -2.60 12.94
CA VAL A 72 -3.10 -1.93 14.14
C VAL A 72 -1.97 -1.56 15.10
N ARG A 73 -0.99 -2.45 15.29
CA ARG A 73 0.16 -2.22 16.17
C ARG A 73 1.02 -1.04 15.73
N GLU A 74 1.13 -0.81 14.42
CA GLU A 74 1.89 0.29 13.86
C GLU A 74 1.06 1.58 13.68
N MET A 75 -0.19 1.63 14.14
CA MET A 75 -0.96 2.88 14.14
C MET A 75 -0.40 3.85 15.19
N PRO A 76 -0.46 5.16 14.93
CA PRO A 76 -0.14 6.17 15.96
C PRO A 76 -1.12 6.06 17.13
N LEU A 77 -0.68 6.47 18.33
CA LEU A 77 -1.49 6.44 19.55
C LEU A 77 -2.81 7.23 19.41
N ASN A 78 -2.79 8.34 18.67
CA ASN A 78 -3.96 9.13 18.32
C ASN A 78 -4.11 9.22 16.78
N PRO A 79 -4.79 8.25 16.13
CA PRO A 79 -4.89 8.19 14.67
C PRO A 79 -5.75 9.32 14.09
N ALA A 80 -6.82 9.73 14.79
CA ALA A 80 -7.69 10.82 14.37
C ALA A 80 -6.94 12.16 14.34
N GLU A 81 -6.19 12.47 15.40
CA GLU A 81 -5.36 13.68 15.47
C GLU A 81 -4.24 13.63 14.42
N SER A 82 -3.54 12.50 14.30
CA SER A 82 -2.47 12.31 13.31
C SER A 82 -2.93 12.52 11.86
N ALA A 83 -4.17 12.15 11.54
CA ALA A 83 -4.75 12.34 10.21
C ALA A 83 -5.12 13.81 9.94
N ARG A 84 -5.55 14.56 10.96
CA ARG A 84 -6.10 15.92 10.84
C ARG A 84 -5.05 17.02 11.03
N GLU A 85 -4.07 16.81 11.90
CA GLU A 85 -3.08 17.84 12.22
C GLU A 85 -1.96 17.94 11.17
N PRO A 86 -1.36 19.13 10.96
CA PRO A 86 -0.19 19.27 10.11
C PRO A 86 0.96 18.36 10.59
N GLY A 87 1.41 17.46 9.72
CA GLY A 87 2.46 16.51 10.07
C GLY A 87 2.77 15.54 8.93
N ARG A 88 3.64 14.57 9.22
CA ARG A 88 4.05 13.53 8.25
C ARG A 88 2.85 12.74 7.75
N ALA A 89 1.95 12.32 8.64
CA ALA A 89 0.76 11.56 8.29
C ALA A 89 -0.16 12.35 7.34
N ARG A 90 -0.52 13.60 7.67
CA ARG A 90 -1.31 14.46 6.80
C ARG A 90 -0.66 14.75 5.44
N TRP A 91 0.66 14.91 5.40
CA TRP A 91 1.39 15.02 4.13
C TRP A 91 1.28 13.75 3.29
N ALA A 92 1.38 12.57 3.92
CA ALA A 92 1.19 11.29 3.27
C ALA A 92 -0.20 11.15 2.64
N LEU A 93 -1.24 11.52 3.39
CA LEU A 93 -2.64 11.49 2.93
C LEU A 93 -2.82 12.43 1.74
N ARG A 94 -2.31 13.67 1.84
CA ARG A 94 -2.37 14.63 0.74
C ARG A 94 -1.64 14.12 -0.50
N ALA A 95 -0.45 13.57 -0.33
CA ALA A 95 0.36 13.03 -1.42
C ALA A 95 -0.35 11.84 -2.09
N PHE A 96 -0.96 10.94 -1.30
CA PHE A 96 -1.77 9.84 -1.83
C PHE A 96 -2.89 10.38 -2.71
N HIS A 97 -3.78 11.24 -2.18
CA HIS A 97 -4.90 11.78 -2.96
C HIS A 97 -4.47 12.65 -4.15
N SER A 98 -3.35 13.38 -4.06
CA SER A 98 -2.84 14.12 -5.22
C SER A 98 -2.33 13.19 -6.32
N MET A 99 -1.83 12.00 -5.98
CA MET A 99 -1.34 11.01 -6.93
C MET A 99 -2.43 10.04 -7.43
N THR A 100 -3.43 9.71 -6.60
CA THR A 100 -4.39 8.61 -6.87
C THR A 100 -5.86 9.03 -6.82
N GLY A 101 -6.17 10.28 -6.43
CA GLY A 101 -7.54 10.71 -6.13
C GLY A 101 -8.50 10.76 -7.31
N THR A 102 -8.03 10.60 -8.55
CA THR A 102 -8.90 10.39 -9.72
C THR A 102 -8.32 9.33 -10.64
N TYR A 103 -9.18 8.63 -11.39
CA TYR A 103 -8.76 7.64 -12.40
C TYR A 103 -7.67 8.15 -13.35
N PRO A 104 -7.76 9.37 -13.94
CA PRO A 104 -6.68 9.90 -14.79
C PRO A 104 -5.36 10.17 -14.02
N ARG A 105 -5.41 10.58 -12.76
CA ARG A 105 -4.19 10.80 -11.94
C ARG A 105 -3.48 9.50 -11.62
N PHE A 106 -4.23 8.43 -11.33
CA PHE A 106 -3.65 7.09 -11.15
C PHE A 106 -2.89 6.63 -12.40
N TRP A 107 -3.48 6.80 -13.59
CA TRP A 107 -2.82 6.48 -14.85
C TRP A 107 -1.59 7.34 -15.10
N LEU A 108 -1.63 8.63 -14.75
CA LEU A 108 -0.46 9.50 -14.86
C LEU A 108 0.70 8.99 -13.98
N GLY A 109 0.43 8.56 -12.75
CA GLY A 109 1.43 7.95 -11.88
C GLY A 109 2.01 6.65 -12.44
N ALA A 110 1.15 5.80 -13.03
CA ALA A 110 1.59 4.57 -13.69
C ALA A 110 2.47 4.85 -14.93
N VAL A 111 2.07 5.79 -15.78
CA VAL A 111 2.83 6.22 -16.96
C VAL A 111 4.15 6.86 -16.56
N LEU A 112 4.16 7.72 -15.54
CA LEU A 112 5.39 8.31 -15.00
C LEU A 112 6.35 7.23 -14.52
N THR A 113 5.86 6.27 -13.73
CA THR A 113 6.66 5.14 -13.25
C THR A 113 7.25 4.37 -14.42
N LEU A 114 6.42 3.95 -15.39
CA LEU A 114 6.88 3.23 -16.58
C LEU A 114 7.92 4.03 -17.37
N THR A 115 7.72 5.34 -17.51
CA THR A 115 8.64 6.24 -18.23
C THR A 115 9.99 6.31 -17.52
N LEU A 116 10.01 6.48 -16.20
CA LEU A 116 11.24 6.48 -15.41
C LEU A 116 11.97 5.13 -15.50
N TRP A 117 11.24 4.02 -15.59
CA TRP A 117 11.84 2.70 -15.80
C TRP A 117 12.45 2.53 -17.19
N VAL A 118 11.74 2.94 -18.23
CA VAL A 118 12.23 2.87 -19.62
C VAL A 118 13.46 3.75 -19.79
N LEU A 119 13.45 4.96 -19.23
CA LEU A 119 14.62 5.84 -19.19
C LEU A 119 15.69 5.30 -18.22
N GLY A 120 15.34 4.50 -17.22
CA GLY A 120 16.29 3.79 -16.37
C GLY A 120 17.01 2.63 -17.06
N ALA A 121 16.60 2.23 -18.27
CA ALA A 121 17.17 1.09 -18.96
C ALA A 121 18.48 1.46 -19.67
N GLY A 122 19.61 1.28 -18.98
CA GLY A 122 20.97 1.50 -19.53
C GLY A 122 21.23 0.92 -20.92
N PRO A 123 20.77 -0.30 -21.25
CA PRO A 123 20.92 -0.85 -22.60
C PRO A 123 20.28 0.00 -23.70
N VAL A 124 19.19 0.72 -23.43
CA VAL A 124 18.55 1.61 -24.41
C VAL A 124 19.53 2.72 -24.82
N TYR A 125 20.21 3.33 -23.85
CA TYR A 125 21.19 4.38 -24.13
C TYR A 125 22.46 3.84 -24.80
N ALA A 126 22.90 2.63 -24.43
CA ALA A 126 24.03 1.98 -25.06
C ALA A 126 23.73 1.64 -26.54
N MET A 127 22.53 1.13 -26.84
CA MET A 127 22.08 0.87 -28.22
C MET A 127 22.00 2.16 -29.06
N LEU A 128 21.69 3.29 -28.43
CA LEU A 128 21.65 4.60 -29.08
C LEU A 128 23.03 5.27 -29.22
N GLY A 129 24.12 4.61 -28.78
CA GLY A 129 25.48 5.14 -28.85
C GLY A 129 25.68 6.39 -27.99
N MET A 130 24.90 6.54 -26.90
CA MET A 130 24.99 7.71 -26.03
C MET A 130 26.07 7.53 -24.96
N ASP A 131 27.00 8.48 -24.89
CA ASP A 131 27.95 8.56 -23.79
C ASP A 131 27.24 8.80 -22.45
N GLY A 132 27.79 8.22 -21.37
CA GLY A 132 27.22 8.33 -20.02
C GLY A 132 25.94 7.53 -19.80
N ALA A 133 25.67 6.51 -20.63
CA ALA A 133 24.50 5.63 -20.54
C ALA A 133 24.20 5.13 -19.11
N ALA A 134 25.24 4.66 -18.40
CA ALA A 134 25.10 4.14 -17.04
C ALA A 134 24.71 5.23 -16.02
N GLU A 135 25.30 6.42 -16.11
CA GLU A 135 25.00 7.53 -15.20
C GLU A 135 23.56 8.01 -15.38
N ARG A 136 23.11 8.16 -16.64
CA ARG A 136 21.73 8.54 -16.96
C ARG A 136 20.73 7.51 -16.47
N ALA A 137 20.98 6.23 -16.74
CA ALA A 137 20.16 5.14 -16.24
C ALA A 137 20.05 5.17 -14.72
N ASN A 138 21.16 5.37 -14.01
CA ASN A 138 21.16 5.46 -12.54
C ASN A 138 20.30 6.61 -12.00
N VAL A 139 20.32 7.79 -12.65
CA VAL A 139 19.47 8.93 -12.25
C VAL A 139 17.99 8.56 -12.36
N PHE A 140 17.56 8.03 -13.51
CA PHE A 140 16.15 7.69 -13.72
C PHE A 140 15.69 6.53 -12.84
N LEU A 141 16.54 5.52 -12.61
CA LEU A 141 16.24 4.43 -11.67
C LEU A 141 16.12 4.93 -10.24
N SER A 142 16.99 5.85 -9.81
CA SER A 142 16.94 6.45 -8.48
C SER A 142 15.64 7.25 -8.30
N LEU A 143 15.23 8.01 -9.31
CA LEU A 143 13.95 8.73 -9.31
C LEU A 143 12.75 7.78 -9.28
N ALA A 144 12.77 6.70 -10.08
CA ALA A 144 11.73 5.67 -10.08
C ALA A 144 11.57 5.03 -8.69
N LEU A 145 12.70 4.69 -8.06
CA LEU A 145 12.73 4.10 -6.72
C LEU A 145 12.19 5.07 -5.68
N LEU A 146 12.67 6.33 -5.66
CA LEU A 146 12.21 7.35 -4.72
C LEU A 146 10.70 7.62 -4.87
N TYR A 147 10.21 7.74 -6.10
CA TYR A 147 8.78 7.90 -6.38
C TYR A 147 7.98 6.72 -5.84
N SER A 148 8.43 5.50 -6.11
CA SER A 148 7.70 4.29 -5.71
C SER A 148 7.72 4.06 -4.20
N LEU A 149 8.83 4.38 -3.51
CA LEU A 149 8.92 4.36 -2.05
C LEU A 149 7.98 5.39 -1.43
N THR A 150 7.94 6.60 -1.99
CA THR A 150 7.06 7.68 -1.53
C THR A 150 5.59 7.28 -1.69
N LEU A 151 5.22 6.74 -2.86
CA LEU A 151 3.86 6.26 -3.12
C LEU A 151 3.48 5.09 -2.21
N SER A 152 4.39 4.13 -2.01
CA SER A 152 4.18 3.00 -1.11
C SER A 152 3.95 3.45 0.33
N TRP A 153 4.78 4.39 0.81
CA TRP A 153 4.63 4.98 2.14
C TRP A 153 3.33 5.78 2.28
N ALA A 154 2.98 6.59 1.28
CA ALA A 154 1.74 7.34 1.25
C ALA A 154 0.52 6.41 1.30
N CYS A 155 0.52 5.35 0.49
CA CYS A 155 -0.56 4.37 0.47
C CYS A 155 -0.65 3.54 1.76
N ARG A 156 0.48 3.14 2.37
CA ARG A 156 0.47 2.48 3.70
C ARG A 156 -0.12 3.39 4.77
N THR A 157 0.27 4.66 4.77
CA THR A 157 -0.24 5.65 5.73
C THR A 157 -1.72 5.90 5.52
N HIS A 158 -2.14 6.08 4.26
CA HIS A 158 -3.54 6.21 3.88
C HIS A 158 -4.36 5.03 4.39
N LYS A 159 -3.95 3.80 4.10
CA LYS A 159 -4.61 2.59 4.58
C LYS A 159 -4.81 2.54 6.09
N ARG A 160 -3.82 2.94 6.88
CA ARG A 160 -3.91 2.91 8.35
C ARG A 160 -4.85 3.97 8.90
N LEU A 161 -4.93 5.11 8.22
CA LEU A 161 -5.70 6.27 8.65
C LEU A 161 -6.96 6.49 7.83
N GLU A 162 -7.34 5.52 6.99
CA GLU A 162 -8.47 5.59 6.04
C GLU A 162 -9.77 6.00 6.75
N PRO A 163 -10.13 5.44 7.94
CA PRO A 163 -11.34 5.85 8.66
C PRO A 163 -11.34 7.30 9.18
N TRP A 164 -10.18 7.97 9.20
CA TRP A 164 -10.04 9.35 9.68
C TRP A 164 -9.49 10.29 8.59
N CYS A 165 -9.39 9.82 7.35
CA CYS A 165 -8.79 10.58 6.26
C CYS A 165 -9.75 11.69 5.81
N PRO A 166 -9.39 12.98 5.95
CA PRO A 166 -10.29 14.09 5.61
C PRO A 166 -10.56 14.23 4.11
N TYR A 167 -9.82 13.50 3.28
CA TYR A 167 -10.01 13.48 1.82
C TYR A 167 -10.92 12.33 1.35
N CYS A 168 -11.21 11.36 2.22
CA CYS A 168 -12.14 10.25 1.96
C CYS A 168 -13.52 10.51 2.58
N ASP A 169 -13.59 11.32 3.65
CA ASP A 169 -14.84 11.73 4.32
C ASP A 169 -15.86 12.37 3.35
N ASP A 170 -15.39 12.96 2.25
CA ASP A 170 -16.22 13.71 1.29
C ASP A 170 -16.85 12.84 0.19
N ASP A 171 -16.45 11.57 0.04
CA ASP A 171 -16.91 10.68 -1.05
C ASP A 171 -18.23 9.94 -0.75
N GLY A 172 -18.96 10.33 0.30
CA GLY A 172 -20.43 10.24 0.32
C GLY A 172 -21.05 8.83 0.18
N ASP A 173 -20.44 7.80 0.76
CA ASP A 173 -21.18 6.58 1.12
C ASP A 173 -21.39 6.61 2.64
N GLY A 174 -22.07 7.68 3.08
CA GLY A 174 -22.93 7.55 4.24
C GLY A 174 -24.03 6.57 3.88
N ASP A 175 -23.68 5.27 3.84
CA ASP A 175 -24.55 4.31 4.51
C ASP A 175 -24.75 4.96 5.88
N GLU A 176 -25.91 5.59 6.06
CA GLU A 176 -26.49 5.80 7.36
C GLU A 176 -26.25 4.47 8.08
N GLU A 177 -25.21 4.39 8.92
CA GLU A 177 -25.18 3.37 9.95
C GLU A 177 -26.49 3.62 10.66
N GLU A 178 -27.47 2.74 10.39
CA GLU A 178 -28.70 2.63 11.15
C GLU A 178 -28.25 2.73 12.60
N ASP A 179 -28.54 3.89 13.20
CA ASP A 179 -28.28 4.18 14.59
C ASP A 179 -28.68 2.92 15.36
N PRO A 180 -27.75 2.21 16.03
CA PRO A 180 -28.02 0.87 16.54
C PRO A 180 -29.32 0.94 17.32
N ALA A 181 -30.33 0.22 16.81
CA ALA A 181 -31.71 0.27 17.27
C ALA A 181 -31.72 0.50 18.78
N GLY A 182 -32.26 1.65 19.19
CA GLY A 182 -32.12 2.21 20.53
C GLY A 182 -32.24 1.15 21.61
N ASP A 183 -31.45 1.32 22.69
CA ASP A 183 -31.47 0.48 23.87
C ASP A 183 -32.90 0.01 24.17
N PRO A 184 -33.17 -1.30 24.29
CA PRO A 184 -34.52 -1.80 24.51
C PRO A 184 -35.06 -1.18 25.80
N VAL A 185 -35.86 -0.13 25.65
CA VAL A 185 -36.61 0.50 26.74
C VAL A 185 -37.75 -0.44 27.08
N GLY A 186 -37.46 -1.50 27.84
CA GLY A 186 -38.47 -2.53 28.07
C GLY A 186 -37.99 -3.76 28.81
N GLY A 187 -37.76 -3.63 30.11
CA GLY A 187 -38.16 -4.66 31.06
C GLY A 187 -37.11 -5.69 31.46
N ARG A 188 -36.48 -5.44 32.62
CA ARG A 188 -36.63 -6.30 33.82
C ARG A 188 -35.92 -5.66 35.00
N GLU A 189 -36.65 -4.81 35.70
CA GLU A 189 -36.52 -4.72 37.15
C GLU A 189 -36.88 -6.11 37.71
N ARG A 190 -35.87 -6.93 37.99
CA ARG A 190 -35.99 -7.96 39.01
C ARG A 190 -34.93 -7.64 40.06
N PRO A 191 -35.33 -7.20 41.28
CA PRO A 191 -34.37 -7.08 42.36
C PRO A 191 -33.79 -8.47 42.66
N ALA A 192 -32.49 -8.48 42.98
CA ALA A 192 -31.80 -9.69 43.41
C ALA A 192 -32.50 -10.27 44.66
N PRO A 193 -32.67 -11.60 44.76
CA PRO A 193 -33.18 -12.23 45.97
C PRO A 193 -32.22 -11.97 47.13
N ALA A 194 -32.82 -11.77 48.31
CA ALA A 194 -32.16 -11.49 49.58
C ALA A 194 -31.21 -12.60 50.04
#